data_AF-A0A0T7FBH5-F1
#
_entry.id   AF-A0A0T7FBH5-F1
#
_cell.length_a   1.000
_cell.length_b   1.000
_cell.length_c   1.000
_cell.angle_alpha   90.00
_cell.angle_beta   90.00
_cell.angle_gamma   90.00
#
_symmetry.space_group_name_H-M   'P 1'
#
loop_
_entity.id
_entity.type
_entity.pdbx_description
1 polymer ?
#
loop_
_entity_poly.entity_id
_entity_poly.type
_entity_poly.pdbx_seq_one_letter_code
_entity_poly.pdbx_strand_id
1 'polypeptide(L)'
;MKVYLLPTDLQNDVDLVENFHQAICGFHSGQVGKLRKELSDIQCPEIEIYCALRYEGEVRNGGHNQYIFNLGGDQEEFAVALSGLRLIGADKQADILRRMIHWTKAEPDEVQRRLETFPPHVEQPVLEQLDDELFAIPEEVSLYPLAANWLRANGDMEIVTDEEWSAIDENLRNPTRH
;
A
#
# COMPACT_ATOMS: atom_id res chain seq x y z
N MET A 1 -14.98 4.75 -2.48
CA MET A 1 -15.09 5.30 -1.11
C MET A 1 -14.89 6.79 -1.20
N LYS A 2 -15.52 7.61 -0.34
CA LYS A 2 -15.26 9.05 -0.38
C LYS A 2 -13.87 9.35 0.18
N VAL A 3 -13.07 10.11 -0.56
CA VAL A 3 -11.73 10.58 -0.17
C VAL A 3 -11.85 12.04 0.22
N TYR A 4 -11.54 12.35 1.48
CA TYR A 4 -11.59 13.71 1.99
C TYR A 4 -10.21 14.35 1.87
N LEU A 5 -10.16 15.56 1.34
CA LEU A 5 -8.91 16.28 1.05
C LEU A 5 -9.00 17.71 1.56
N LEU A 6 -7.88 18.26 2.02
CA LEU A 6 -7.73 19.68 2.28
C LEU A 6 -7.44 20.43 0.96
N PRO A 7 -7.75 21.74 0.87
CA PRO A 7 -7.40 22.54 -0.31
C PRO A 7 -5.90 22.53 -0.64
N THR A 8 -5.04 22.36 0.36
CA THR A 8 -3.59 22.24 0.22
C THR A 8 -3.16 21.00 -0.55
N ASP A 9 -3.94 19.93 -0.45
CA ASP A 9 -3.56 18.61 -0.97
C ASP A 9 -3.63 18.57 -2.49
N LEU A 10 -4.37 19.50 -3.10
CA LEU A 10 -4.49 19.60 -4.54
C LEU A 10 -3.34 20.38 -5.20
N GLN A 11 -2.38 20.89 -4.42
CA GLN A 11 -1.31 21.75 -4.95
C GLN A 11 -0.26 20.97 -5.76
N ASN A 12 -0.02 19.71 -5.43
CA ASN A 12 0.88 18.83 -6.17
C ASN A 12 0.53 17.33 -5.94
N ASP A 13 1.15 16.44 -6.71
CA ASP A 13 0.87 15.00 -6.65
C ASP A 13 1.31 14.37 -5.32
N VAL A 14 2.35 14.91 -4.69
CA VAL A 14 2.88 14.37 -3.42
C VAL A 14 1.87 14.60 -2.32
N ASP A 15 1.45 15.85 -2.10
CA ASP A 15 0.49 16.18 -1.04
C ASP A 15 -0.85 15.46 -1.24
N LEU A 16 -1.31 15.32 -2.49
CA LEU A 16 -2.53 14.57 -2.82
C LEU A 16 -2.41 13.11 -2.38
N VAL A 17 -1.32 12.45 -2.76
CA VAL A 17 -1.13 11.02 -2.51
C VAL A 17 -0.81 10.74 -1.05
N GLU A 18 -0.05 11.59 -0.37
CA GLU A 18 0.25 11.43 1.06
C GLU A 18 -1.00 11.56 1.92
N ASN A 19 -1.85 12.56 1.66
CA ASN A 19 -3.09 12.72 2.41
C ASN A 19 -4.09 11.60 2.11
N PHE A 20 -4.21 11.21 0.84
CA PHE A 20 -4.96 10.00 0.48
C PHE A 20 -4.44 8.78 1.27
N HIS A 21 -3.13 8.53 1.26
CA HIS A 21 -2.51 7.42 1.96
C HIS A 21 -2.79 7.49 3.46
N GLN A 22 -2.72 8.66 4.09
CA GLN A 22 -3.04 8.85 5.50
C GLN A 22 -4.51 8.53 5.80
N ALA A 23 -5.44 9.02 4.99
CA ALA A 23 -6.88 8.76 5.14
C ALA A 23 -7.18 7.26 5.08
N ILE A 24 -6.66 6.59 4.03
CA ILE A 24 -6.92 5.17 3.81
C ILE A 24 -6.20 4.32 4.86
N CYS A 25 -5.00 4.71 5.31
CA CYS A 25 -4.31 4.05 6.43
C CYS A 25 -5.14 4.09 7.71
N GLY A 26 -5.75 5.24 8.02
CA GLY A 26 -6.66 5.40 9.16
C GLY A 26 -7.87 4.48 9.04
N PHE A 27 -8.54 4.51 7.88
CA PHE A 27 -9.68 3.65 7.58
C PHE A 27 -9.32 2.16 7.67
N HIS A 28 -8.26 1.73 7.01
CA HIS A 28 -7.73 0.37 7.04
C HIS A 28 -7.48 -0.10 8.47
N SER A 29 -6.78 0.71 9.27
CA SER A 29 -6.49 0.42 10.68
C SER A 29 -7.77 0.31 11.52
N GLY A 30 -8.77 1.13 11.25
CA GLY A 30 -10.08 1.06 11.89
C GLY A 30 -10.83 -0.24 11.55
N GLN A 31 -10.92 -0.59 10.26
CA GLN A 31 -11.64 -1.78 9.80
C GLN A 31 -10.94 -3.08 10.23
N VAL A 32 -9.65 -3.23 9.93
CA VAL A 32 -8.90 -4.48 10.19
C VAL A 32 -8.50 -4.56 11.66
N GLY A 33 -7.92 -3.49 12.21
CA GLY A 33 -7.41 -3.48 13.57
C GLY A 33 -8.49 -3.50 14.65
N LYS A 34 -9.54 -2.68 14.50
CA LYS A 34 -10.59 -2.52 15.54
C LYS A 34 -11.83 -3.34 15.27
N LEU A 35 -12.33 -3.32 14.03
CA LEU A 35 -13.50 -4.10 13.68
C LEU A 35 -13.18 -5.57 13.37
N ARG A 36 -11.90 -5.92 13.19
CA ARG A 36 -11.44 -7.29 12.87
C ARG A 36 -12.06 -7.81 11.57
N LYS A 37 -12.24 -6.92 10.58
CA LYS A 37 -12.63 -7.31 9.22
C LYS A 37 -11.43 -7.89 8.49
N GLU A 38 -11.71 -8.84 7.60
CA GLU A 38 -10.72 -9.29 6.61
C GLU A 38 -10.66 -8.27 5.46
N LEU A 39 -9.54 -8.21 4.73
CA LEU A 39 -9.42 -7.31 3.58
C LEU A 39 -10.45 -7.63 2.49
N SER A 40 -10.73 -8.92 2.29
CA SER A 40 -11.81 -9.41 1.45
C SER A 40 -13.20 -8.86 1.80
N ASP A 41 -13.42 -8.33 3.01
CA ASP A 41 -14.68 -7.67 3.39
C ASP A 41 -14.74 -6.18 3.00
N ILE A 42 -13.60 -5.58 2.65
CA ILE A 42 -13.44 -4.13 2.45
C ILE A 42 -13.39 -3.76 0.95
N GLN A 43 -13.02 -4.71 0.08
CA GLN A 43 -13.00 -4.66 -1.39
C GLN A 43 -13.34 -3.29 -2.00
N CYS A 44 -12.36 -2.38 -2.00
CA CYS A 44 -12.47 -1.09 -2.67
C CYS A 44 -11.15 -0.69 -3.34
N PRO A 45 -11.20 -0.01 -4.51
CA PRO A 45 -10.00 0.40 -5.24
C PRO A 45 -9.05 1.25 -4.41
N GLU A 46 -9.56 2.07 -3.49
CA GLU A 46 -8.73 2.93 -2.66
C GLU A 46 -7.84 2.12 -1.68
N ILE A 47 -8.36 1.02 -1.13
CA ILE A 47 -7.57 0.11 -0.29
C ILE A 47 -6.53 -0.63 -1.11
N GLU A 48 -6.88 -1.07 -2.32
CA GLU A 48 -5.92 -1.71 -3.22
C GLU A 48 -4.75 -0.76 -3.55
N ILE A 49 -5.05 0.50 -3.88
CA ILE A 49 -4.03 1.52 -4.18
C ILE A 49 -3.21 1.86 -2.93
N TYR A 50 -3.84 1.94 -1.75
CA TYR A 50 -3.12 2.10 -0.49
C TYR A 50 -2.13 0.96 -0.24
N CYS A 51 -2.53 -0.31 -0.41
CA CYS A 51 -1.65 -1.45 -0.25
C CYS A 51 -0.51 -1.44 -1.28
N ALA A 52 -0.76 -0.95 -2.51
CA ALA A 52 0.27 -0.75 -3.52
C ALA A 52 1.31 0.33 -3.11
N LEU A 53 0.84 1.47 -2.59
CA LEU A 53 1.71 2.54 -2.08
C LEU A 53 2.54 2.06 -0.88
N ARG A 54 1.92 1.31 0.04
CA ARG A 54 2.61 0.68 1.16
C ARG A 54 3.69 -0.29 0.69
N TYR A 55 3.40 -1.10 -0.33
CA TYR A 55 4.39 -2.00 -0.93
C TYR A 55 5.62 -1.24 -1.43
N GLU A 56 5.45 -0.23 -2.27
CA GLU A 56 6.61 0.54 -2.76
C GLU A 56 7.36 1.23 -1.60
N GLY A 57 6.65 1.80 -0.64
CA GLY A 57 7.25 2.46 0.52
C GLY A 57 8.08 1.51 1.39
N GLU A 58 7.55 0.33 1.72
CA GLU A 58 8.27 -0.66 2.53
C GLU A 58 9.48 -1.23 1.80
N VAL A 59 9.38 -1.50 0.49
CA VAL A 59 10.52 -1.97 -0.33
C VAL A 59 11.58 -0.88 -0.47
N ARG A 60 11.20 0.37 -0.73
CA ARG A 60 12.17 1.46 -0.81
C ARG A 60 12.89 1.72 0.51
N ASN A 61 12.26 1.40 1.64
CA ASN A 61 12.82 1.58 2.97
C ASN A 61 13.70 0.40 3.44
N GLY A 62 13.39 -0.85 3.06
CA GLY A 62 14.11 -2.03 3.56
C GLY A 62 14.06 -3.27 2.68
N GLY A 63 13.72 -3.12 1.41
CA GLY A 63 13.61 -4.18 0.41
C GLY A 63 12.38 -5.07 0.57
N HIS A 64 12.22 -6.02 -0.34
CA HIS A 64 11.16 -7.03 -0.29
C HIS A 64 11.21 -7.87 1.00
N ASN A 65 12.39 -8.05 1.58
CA ASN A 65 12.57 -8.68 2.88
C ASN A 65 11.76 -7.96 3.98
N GLN A 66 11.85 -6.62 4.05
CA GLN A 66 11.08 -5.84 5.01
C GLN A 66 9.58 -5.92 4.73
N TYR A 67 9.17 -5.84 3.46
CA TYR A 67 7.75 -5.94 3.09
C TYR A 67 7.13 -7.28 3.50
N ILE A 68 7.82 -8.39 3.24
CA ILE A 68 7.37 -9.73 3.64
C ILE A 68 7.29 -9.84 5.17
N PHE A 69 8.30 -9.35 5.88
CA PHE A 69 8.35 -9.40 7.33
C PHE A 69 7.24 -8.59 7.99
N ASN A 70 7.02 -7.35 7.55
CA ASN A 70 6.01 -6.44 8.11
C ASN A 70 4.58 -6.94 7.90
N LEU A 71 4.35 -7.72 6.84
CA LEU A 71 3.08 -8.36 6.56
C LEU A 71 2.98 -9.80 7.08
N GLY A 72 4.01 -10.32 7.76
CA GLY A 72 4.00 -11.69 8.25
C GLY A 72 3.85 -12.74 7.15
N GLY A 73 4.25 -12.42 5.91
CA GLY A 73 4.07 -13.30 4.75
C GLY A 73 2.63 -13.41 4.22
N ASP A 74 1.73 -12.49 4.59
CA ASP A 74 0.31 -12.51 4.20
C ASP A 74 0.12 -12.43 2.68
N GLN A 75 -0.37 -13.53 2.10
CA GLN A 75 -0.61 -13.68 0.67
C GLN A 75 -1.83 -12.88 0.18
N GLU A 76 -2.80 -12.59 1.05
CA GLU A 76 -3.97 -11.79 0.70
C GLU A 76 -3.57 -10.32 0.53
N GLU A 77 -2.81 -9.78 1.49
CA GLU A 77 -2.24 -8.43 1.41
C GLU A 77 -1.38 -8.24 0.16
N PHE A 78 -0.52 -9.22 -0.18
CA PHE A 78 0.28 -9.14 -1.41
C PHE A 78 -0.61 -9.12 -2.67
N ALA A 79 -1.70 -9.89 -2.68
CA ALA A 79 -2.62 -9.93 -3.81
C ALA A 79 -3.41 -8.61 -3.96
N VAL A 80 -3.81 -7.99 -2.85
CA VAL A 80 -4.47 -6.67 -2.82
C VAL A 80 -3.53 -5.59 -3.35
N ALA A 81 -2.27 -5.56 -2.88
CA ALA A 81 -1.26 -4.64 -3.40
C ALA A 81 -1.01 -4.84 -4.91
N LEU A 82 -0.94 -6.09 -5.38
CA LEU A 82 -0.80 -6.39 -6.80
C LEU A 82 -2.00 -5.90 -7.62
N SER A 83 -3.21 -5.99 -7.08
CA SER A 83 -4.40 -5.42 -7.73
C SER A 83 -4.30 -3.90 -7.84
N GLY A 84 -3.89 -3.23 -6.76
CA GLY A 84 -3.68 -1.77 -6.75
C GLY A 84 -2.67 -1.28 -7.78
N LEU A 85 -1.52 -1.98 -7.90
CA LEU A 85 -0.51 -1.67 -8.92
C LEU A 85 -1.10 -1.74 -10.34
N ARG A 86 -1.94 -2.74 -10.61
CA ARG A 86 -2.61 -2.89 -11.91
C ARG A 86 -3.66 -1.80 -12.15
N LEU A 87 -4.41 -1.41 -11.12
CA LEU A 87 -5.42 -0.36 -11.22
C LEU A 87 -4.83 0.99 -11.67
N ILE A 88 -3.62 1.32 -11.20
CA ILE A 88 -2.95 2.58 -11.52
C ILE A 88 -2.00 2.47 -12.72
N GLY A 89 -1.90 1.29 -13.36
CA GLY A 89 -1.04 1.07 -14.53
C GLY A 89 0.46 0.96 -14.22
N ALA A 90 0.82 0.59 -12.98
CA ALA A 90 2.21 0.36 -12.56
C ALA A 90 2.71 -1.03 -12.98
N ASP A 91 2.73 -1.30 -14.30
CA ASP A 91 2.94 -2.65 -14.85
C ASP A 91 4.28 -3.28 -14.46
N LYS A 92 5.36 -2.47 -14.38
CA LYS A 92 6.69 -2.97 -14.00
C LYS A 92 6.72 -3.41 -12.54
N GLN A 93 6.23 -2.56 -11.64
CA GLN A 93 6.10 -2.86 -10.22
C GLN A 93 5.18 -4.07 -10.01
N ALA A 94 4.08 -4.16 -10.78
CA ALA A 94 3.18 -5.31 -10.73
C ALA A 94 3.87 -6.62 -11.14
N ASP A 95 4.75 -6.60 -12.15
CA ASP A 95 5.52 -7.79 -12.52
C ASP A 95 6.51 -8.21 -11.42
N ILE A 96 7.21 -7.24 -10.82
CA ILE A 96 8.15 -7.48 -9.71
C ILE A 96 7.41 -8.09 -8.51
N LEU A 97 6.30 -7.48 -8.07
CA LEU A 97 5.51 -7.99 -6.96
C LEU A 97 4.94 -9.39 -7.28
N ARG A 98 4.47 -9.63 -8.50
CA ARG A 98 4.01 -10.95 -8.94
C ARG A 98 5.12 -12.01 -8.84
N ARG A 99 6.37 -11.66 -9.18
CA ARG A 99 7.53 -12.55 -9.03
C ARG A 99 7.88 -12.81 -7.57
N MET A 100 7.81 -11.79 -6.72
CA MET A 100 7.95 -11.95 -5.27
C MET A 100 6.90 -12.92 -4.71
N ILE A 101 5.61 -12.71 -5.04
CA ILE A 101 4.52 -13.60 -4.63
C ILE A 101 4.78 -15.04 -5.07
N HIS A 102 5.20 -15.23 -6.32
CA HIS A 102 5.55 -16.56 -6.83
C HIS A 102 6.68 -17.21 -6.00
N TRP A 103 7.74 -16.45 -5.71
CA TRP A 103 8.83 -16.91 -4.87
C TRP A 103 8.36 -17.30 -3.46
N THR A 104 7.52 -16.49 -2.81
CA THR A 104 7.01 -16.81 -1.45
C THR A 104 6.20 -18.10 -1.40
N LYS A 105 5.53 -18.47 -2.50
CA LYS A 105 4.78 -19.72 -2.63
C LYS A 105 5.67 -20.92 -2.94
N ALA A 106 6.75 -20.69 -3.68
CA ALA A 106 7.70 -21.73 -4.06
C ALA A 106 8.65 -22.10 -2.91
N GLU A 107 8.98 -21.14 -2.04
CA GLU A 107 10.00 -21.27 -1.00
C GLU A 107 9.42 -20.99 0.41
N PRO A 108 8.37 -21.71 0.86
CA PRO A 108 7.69 -21.40 2.14
C PRO A 108 8.61 -21.54 3.36
N ASP A 109 9.56 -22.47 3.34
CA ASP A 109 10.52 -22.63 4.43
C ASP A 109 11.46 -21.40 4.52
N GLU A 110 11.84 -20.82 3.38
CA GLU A 110 12.69 -19.62 3.33
C GLU A 110 11.91 -18.38 3.80
N VAL A 111 10.62 -18.31 3.49
CA VAL A 111 9.72 -17.29 4.06
C VAL A 111 9.66 -17.45 5.58
N GLN A 112 9.42 -18.66 6.09
CA GLN A 112 9.35 -18.91 7.53
C GLN A 112 10.66 -18.52 8.25
N ARG A 113 11.82 -18.90 7.70
CA ARG A 113 13.13 -18.50 8.25
C ARG A 113 13.28 -17.00 8.37
N ARG A 114 12.77 -16.23 7.41
CA ARG A 114 12.80 -14.76 7.43
C ARG A 114 11.90 -14.19 8.50
N LEU A 115 10.69 -14.73 8.64
CA LEU A 115 9.74 -14.30 9.67
C LEU A 115 10.27 -14.55 11.09
N GLU A 116 11.13 -15.56 11.27
CA GLU A 116 11.73 -15.92 12.56
C GLU A 116 13.04 -15.16 12.87
N THR A 117 13.65 -14.47 11.89
CA THR A 117 14.97 -13.84 12.05
C THR A 117 14.86 -12.31 12.19
N PHE A 118 15.51 -11.75 13.21
CA PHE A 118 15.60 -10.31 13.43
C PHE A 118 17.05 -9.82 13.52
N PRO A 119 17.45 -8.74 12.82
CA PRO A 119 16.65 -7.94 11.87
C PRO A 119 16.25 -8.75 10.63
N PRO A 120 15.20 -8.34 9.88
CA PRO A 120 14.67 -9.08 8.72
C PRO A 120 15.60 -9.14 7.50
N HIS A 121 16.90 -8.88 7.69
CA HIS A 121 17.90 -8.85 6.64
C HIS A 121 18.60 -10.21 6.54
N VAL A 122 17.89 -11.19 6.00
CA VAL A 122 18.49 -12.44 5.53
C VAL A 122 18.72 -12.30 4.04
N GLU A 123 19.99 -12.25 3.62
CA GLU A 123 20.40 -12.19 2.22
C GLU A 123 19.60 -13.24 1.41
N GLN A 124 18.96 -12.78 0.34
CA GLN A 124 18.24 -13.64 -0.59
C GLN A 124 18.47 -13.09 -1.99
N PRO A 125 19.31 -13.76 -2.80
CA PRO A 125 19.67 -13.27 -4.12
C PRO A 125 18.47 -12.95 -5.03
N VAL A 126 17.38 -13.71 -4.92
CA VAL A 126 16.14 -13.46 -5.68
C VAL A 126 15.49 -12.17 -5.22
N LEU A 127 15.40 -11.92 -3.91
CA LEU A 127 14.76 -10.70 -3.39
C LEU A 127 15.63 -9.46 -3.65
N GLU A 128 16.95 -9.58 -3.51
CA GLU A 128 17.90 -8.52 -3.83
C GLU A 128 17.82 -8.13 -5.32
N GLN A 129 17.72 -9.12 -6.21
CA GLN A 129 17.50 -8.83 -7.63
C GLN A 129 16.17 -8.07 -7.87
N LEU A 130 15.10 -8.47 -7.18
CA LEU A 130 13.81 -7.78 -7.31
C LEU A 130 13.85 -6.36 -6.73
N ASP A 131 14.60 -6.16 -5.65
CA ASP A 131 14.90 -4.84 -5.08
C ASP A 131 15.60 -3.98 -6.12
N ASP A 132 16.72 -4.44 -6.67
CA ASP A 132 17.50 -3.73 -7.70
C ASP A 132 16.63 -3.33 -8.91
N GLU A 133 15.78 -4.25 -9.38
CA GLU A 133 14.85 -3.99 -10.48
C GLU A 133 13.84 -2.88 -10.13
N LEU A 134 13.33 -2.85 -8.89
CA LEU A 134 12.40 -1.82 -8.43
C LEU A 134 13.10 -0.47 -8.24
N PHE A 135 14.29 -0.45 -7.67
CA PHE A 135 15.09 0.78 -7.49
C PHE A 135 15.55 1.38 -8.82
N ALA A 136 15.67 0.57 -9.87
CA ALA A 136 15.99 1.04 -11.22
C ALA A 136 14.81 1.70 -11.96
N ILE A 137 13.58 1.64 -11.41
CA ILE A 137 12.41 2.29 -12.02
C ILE A 137 12.54 3.81 -11.88
N PRO A 138 12.48 4.58 -12.99
CA PRO A 138 12.56 6.04 -12.95
C PRO A 138 11.43 6.66 -12.12
N GLU A 139 11.72 7.79 -11.48
CA GLU A 139 10.78 8.49 -10.60
C GLU A 139 9.52 8.98 -11.34
N GLU A 140 9.63 9.26 -12.64
CA GLU A 140 8.50 9.70 -13.48
C GLU A 140 7.44 8.61 -13.69
N VAL A 141 7.80 7.34 -13.43
CA VAL A 141 6.89 6.18 -13.46
C VAL A 141 6.80 5.49 -12.09
N SER A 142 7.12 6.23 -11.02
CA SER A 142 6.85 5.83 -9.64
C SER A 142 5.34 5.80 -9.35
N LEU A 143 4.92 5.22 -8.22
CA LEU A 143 3.50 5.08 -7.94
C LEU A 143 2.81 6.43 -7.68
N TYR A 144 3.53 7.45 -7.21
CA TYR A 144 2.92 8.73 -6.81
C TYR A 144 2.21 9.43 -7.98
N PRO A 145 2.87 9.73 -9.12
CA PRO A 145 2.19 10.30 -10.28
C PRO A 145 1.05 9.41 -10.80
N LEU A 146 1.22 8.08 -10.78
CA LEU A 146 0.21 7.13 -11.25
C LEU A 146 -1.04 7.12 -10.35
N ALA A 147 -0.85 7.09 -9.04
CA ALA A 147 -1.92 7.16 -8.05
C ALA A 147 -2.63 8.51 -8.08
N ALA A 148 -1.89 9.62 -8.20
CA ALA A 148 -2.47 10.96 -8.35
C ALA A 148 -3.35 11.06 -9.60
N ASN A 149 -2.89 10.52 -10.74
CA ASN A 149 -3.68 10.46 -11.96
C ASN A 149 -4.95 9.63 -11.80
N TRP A 150 -4.85 8.48 -11.13
CA TRP A 150 -6.02 7.64 -10.85
C TRP A 150 -7.02 8.35 -9.95
N LEU A 151 -6.57 9.00 -8.87
CA LEU A 151 -7.42 9.74 -7.93
C LEU A 151 -8.17 10.86 -8.63
N ARG A 152 -7.50 11.64 -9.48
CA ARG A 152 -8.15 12.70 -10.25
C ARG A 152 -9.18 12.19 -11.25
N ALA A 153 -8.96 11.02 -11.83
CA ALA A 153 -9.84 10.45 -12.85
C ALA A 153 -11.02 9.66 -12.25
N ASN A 154 -10.85 9.04 -11.08
CA ASN A 154 -11.80 8.05 -10.56
C ASN A 154 -12.21 8.28 -9.09
N GLY A 155 -11.47 9.09 -8.35
CA GLY A 155 -11.71 9.32 -6.92
C GLY A 155 -13.00 10.11 -6.68
N ASP A 156 -13.81 9.64 -5.74
CA ASP A 156 -14.93 10.40 -5.18
C ASP A 156 -14.40 11.36 -4.12
N MET A 157 -13.87 12.50 -4.56
CA MET A 157 -13.16 13.46 -3.71
C MET A 157 -14.09 14.53 -3.14
N GLU A 158 -13.97 14.82 -1.84
CA GLU A 158 -14.64 15.93 -1.15
C GLU A 158 -13.60 16.83 -0.48
N ILE A 159 -13.69 18.14 -0.74
CA ILE A 159 -12.80 19.13 -0.13
C ILE A 159 -13.40 19.59 1.20
N VAL A 160 -12.64 19.47 2.28
CA VAL A 160 -13.07 19.74 3.66
C VAL A 160 -12.17 20.77 4.34
N THR A 161 -12.62 21.33 5.47
CA THR A 161 -11.78 22.17 6.34
C THR A 161 -10.88 21.33 7.25
N ASP A 162 -9.89 21.96 7.89
CA ASP A 162 -9.02 21.30 8.88
C ASP A 162 -9.80 20.72 10.07
N GLU A 163 -10.85 21.43 10.52
CA GLU A 163 -11.72 20.96 11.59
C GLU A 163 -12.54 19.74 11.18
N GLU A 164 -13.09 19.75 9.96
CA GLU A 164 -13.84 18.63 9.39
C GLU A 164 -12.92 17.41 9.20
N TRP A 165 -11.73 17.63 8.64
CA TRP A 165 -10.71 16.59 8.45
C TRP A 165 -10.35 15.90 9.77
N SER A 166 -10.09 16.66 10.83
CA SER A 166 -9.75 16.10 12.14
C SER A 166 -10.85 15.19 12.69
N ALA A 167 -12.12 15.57 12.51
CA ALA A 167 -13.25 14.74 12.91
C ALA A 167 -13.41 13.49 12.02
N ILE A 168 -13.11 13.61 10.72
CA ILE A 168 -13.15 12.51 9.76
C ILE A 168 -12.04 11.48 10.06
N ASP A 169 -10.78 11.90 10.21
CA ASP A 169 -9.65 11.01 10.50
C ASP A 169 -9.88 10.22 11.80
N GLU A 170 -10.40 10.89 12.83
CA GLU A 170 -10.79 10.23 14.08
C GLU A 170 -11.84 9.13 13.85
N ASN A 171 -12.89 9.41 13.06
CA ASN A 171 -13.91 8.42 12.74
C ASN A 171 -13.40 7.26 11.87
N LEU A 172 -12.51 7.53 10.92
CA LEU A 172 -11.90 6.50 10.07
C LEU A 172 -11.07 5.53 10.91
N ARG A 173 -10.29 6.04 11.86
CA ARG A 173 -9.47 5.24 12.78
C ARG A 173 -10.29 4.53 13.84
N ASN A 174 -11.40 5.13 14.27
CA ASN A 174 -12.20 4.70 15.42
C ASN A 174 -13.67 4.43 15.05
N PRO A 175 -13.94 3.55 14.07
CA PRO A 175 -15.31 3.29 13.64
C PRO A 175 -16.11 2.60 14.75
N THR A 176 -17.36 3.02 14.92
CA THR A 176 -18.30 2.37 15.84
C THR A 176 -18.89 1.12 15.18
N ARG A 177 -19.06 0.04 15.97
CA ARG A 177 -19.84 -1.12 15.54
C ARG A 177 -21.32 -0.71 15.50
N HIS A 178 -21.91 -0.69 14.30
CA HIS A 178 -23.35 -0.62 14.13
C HIS A 178 -23.98 -2.00 14.27
#